data_AF-A0A3P7M1X7-F1
#
_entry.id   AF-A0A3P7M1X7-F1
#
_cell.length_a   1.000
_cell.length_b   1.000
_cell.length_c   1.000
_cell.angle_alpha   90.00
_cell.angle_beta   90.00
_cell.angle_gamma   90.00
#
_symmetry.space_group_name_H-M   'P 1'
#
loop_
_entity.id
_entity.type
_entity.pdbx_description
1 polymer ?
#
loop_
_entity_poly.entity_id
_entity_poly.type
_entity_poly.pdbx_seq_one_letter_code
_entity_poly.pdbx_strand_id
1 'polypeptide(L)'
;MVYILDVFMGFKSDSIDENHSLAQLQPIAEGAYATWDVVSIALDCVDEISAVRLKLPRKLDSNTKGIIEQMIKSVKQRFAKIPLLHPVNDMRISEPAFVHAVEKVSELEQRSLCAICRICA
;
A
#
# COMPACT_ATOMS: atom_id res chain seq x y z
N MET A 1 -1.21 -21.77 6.12
CA MET A 1 -0.70 -20.92 7.21
C MET A 1 -1.28 -19.54 7.00
N VAL A 2 -1.82 -18.91 8.04
CA VAL A 2 -2.38 -17.55 7.97
C VAL A 2 -1.35 -16.60 8.54
N TYR A 3 -0.97 -15.58 7.77
CA TYR A 3 -0.06 -14.52 8.22
C TYR A 3 -0.88 -13.26 8.50
N ILE A 4 -0.62 -12.65 9.66
CA ILE A 4 -1.19 -11.37 10.06
C ILE A 4 -0.06 -10.34 10.04
N LEU A 5 -0.28 -9.21 9.37
CA LEU A 5 0.67 -8.13 9.23
C LEU A 5 0.17 -6.91 9.98
N ASP A 6 1.04 -6.34 10.81
CA ASP A 6 0.79 -5.06 11.47
C ASP A 6 1.27 -3.92 10.58
N VAL A 7 0.34 -3.08 10.11
CA VAL A 7 0.61 -2.01 9.17
C VAL A 7 0.25 -0.66 9.79
N PHE A 8 1.19 0.28 9.75
CA PHE A 8 0.95 1.66 10.17
C PHE A 8 0.26 2.43 9.05
N MET A 9 -1.00 2.78 9.23
CA MET A 9 -1.79 3.49 8.23
C MET A 9 -2.68 4.57 8.84
N GLY A 10 -2.95 5.59 8.04
CA GLY A 10 -3.96 6.60 8.37
C GLY A 10 -5.33 6.10 7.95
N PHE A 11 -6.32 6.27 8.81
CA PHE A 11 -7.72 6.02 8.50
C PHE A 11 -8.60 7.14 9.04
N LYS A 12 -9.82 7.24 8.51
CA LYS A 12 -10.85 8.10 9.07
C LYS A 12 -11.53 7.35 10.21
N SER A 13 -11.41 7.84 11.44
CA SER A 13 -12.14 7.33 12.60
C SER A 13 -13.41 8.15 12.79
N ASP A 14 -14.58 7.58 12.46
CA ASP A 14 -15.88 8.17 12.83
C ASP A 14 -16.34 7.75 14.24
N SER A 15 -15.62 6.84 14.91
CA SER A 15 -16.01 6.27 16.21
C SER A 15 -15.07 6.68 17.36
N ILE A 16 -15.69 6.94 18.50
CA ILE A 16 -15.12 7.43 19.78
C ILE A 16 -14.51 6.28 20.62
N ASP A 17 -14.55 5.04 20.13
CA ASP A 17 -14.19 3.86 20.90
C ASP A 17 -12.81 3.28 20.50
N GLU A 18 -11.99 3.02 21.50
CA GLU A 18 -10.62 2.46 21.44
C GLU A 18 -10.51 1.06 20.78
N ASN A 19 -11.64 0.46 20.39
CA ASN A 19 -11.72 -0.84 19.72
C ASN A 19 -12.03 -0.66 18.23
N HIS A 20 -10.99 -0.42 17.42
CA HIS A 20 -11.10 -0.31 15.98
C HIS A 20 -11.59 -1.64 15.37
N SER A 21 -12.89 -1.72 15.10
CA SER A 21 -13.44 -2.79 14.26
C SER A 21 -12.95 -2.56 12.83
N LEU A 22 -12.07 -3.43 12.34
CA LEU A 22 -11.44 -3.35 11.00
C LEU A 22 -12.44 -3.12 9.86
N ALA A 23 -13.69 -3.56 10.02
CA ALA A 23 -14.77 -3.41 9.05
C ALA A 23 -15.27 -1.97 8.83
N GLN A 24 -14.92 -1.02 9.70
CA GLN A 24 -15.39 0.37 9.63
C GLN A 24 -14.31 1.35 9.15
N LEU A 25 -13.09 0.87 8.88
CA LEU A 25 -12.00 1.72 8.42
C LEU A 25 -12.25 2.17 6.98
N GLN A 26 -12.45 3.47 6.78
CA GLN A 26 -12.56 4.07 5.45
C GLN A 26 -11.25 4.69 5.00
N PRO A 27 -10.91 4.62 3.69
CA PRO A 27 -9.77 5.32 3.14
C PRO A 27 -9.96 6.83 3.30
N ILE A 28 -8.86 7.52 3.62
CA ILE A 28 -8.85 8.98 3.80
C ILE A 28 -9.06 9.65 2.44
N ALA A 29 -10.06 10.53 2.36
CA ALA A 29 -10.18 11.48 1.25
C ALA A 29 -9.08 12.55 1.35
N GLU A 30 -8.52 12.97 0.20
CA GLU A 30 -7.45 13.98 0.15
C GLU A 30 -7.84 15.25 0.92
N GLY A 31 -7.12 15.55 2.01
CA GLY A 31 -7.33 16.74 2.84
C GLY A 31 -8.15 16.55 4.12
N ALA A 32 -8.68 15.35 4.40
CA ALA A 32 -9.35 15.06 5.66
C ALA A 32 -8.37 14.76 6.81
N TYR A 33 -8.76 15.07 8.04
CA TYR A 33 -8.01 14.69 9.25
C TYR A 33 -7.96 13.17 9.37
N ALA A 34 -6.75 12.65 9.51
CA ALA A 34 -6.45 11.24 9.55
C ALA A 34 -5.89 10.87 10.92
N THR A 35 -6.48 9.85 11.55
CA THR A 35 -5.89 9.21 12.72
C THR A 35 -4.94 8.14 12.22
N TRP A 36 -3.69 8.18 12.67
CA TRP A 36 -2.68 7.20 12.28
C TRP A 36 -2.47 6.19 13.40
N ASP A 37 -2.71 4.92 13.08
CA ASP A 37 -2.44 3.84 14.02
C ASP A 37 -1.96 2.56 13.34
N VAL A 38 -1.52 1.62 14.16
CA VAL A 38 -1.14 0.28 13.72
C VAL A 38 -2.39 -0.57 13.61
N VAL A 39 -2.62 -1.11 12.41
CA VAL A 39 -3.76 -1.96 12.08
C VAL A 39 -3.26 -3.33 11.65
N SER A 40 -3.79 -4.38 12.27
CA SER A 40 -3.49 -5.76 11.89
C SER A 40 -4.37 -6.18 10.71
N ILE A 41 -3.74 -6.58 9.61
CA ILE A 41 -4.43 -7.02 8.38
C ILE A 41 -3.97 -8.42 7.96
N ALA A 42 -4.83 -9.13 7.23
CA ALA A 42 -4.45 -10.40 6.62
C ALA A 42 -3.52 -10.16 5.42
N LEU A 43 -2.63 -11.12 5.14
CA LEU A 43 -1.74 -11.07 3.98
C LEU A 43 -2.49 -10.94 2.64
N ASP A 44 -3.69 -11.49 2.56
CA ASP A 44 -4.53 -11.45 1.35
C ASP A 44 -4.95 -10.01 0.96
N CYS A 45 -4.80 -9.03 1.87
CA CYS A 45 -5.08 -7.63 1.61
C CYS A 45 -3.88 -6.86 1.02
N VAL A 46 -2.72 -7.51 0.85
CA VAL A 46 -1.51 -6.89 0.31
C VAL A 46 -1.46 -7.08 -1.20
N ASP A 47 -1.58 -5.98 -1.93
CA ASP A 47 -1.55 -5.99 -3.40
C ASP A 47 -0.12 -5.77 -3.94
N GLU A 48 0.54 -4.71 -3.48
CA GLU A 48 1.86 -4.31 -3.95
C GLU A 48 2.83 -4.00 -2.81
N ILE A 49 4.12 -4.25 -3.05
CA ILE A 49 5.20 -3.93 -2.11
C ILE A 49 6.10 -2.88 -2.75
N SER A 50 6.39 -1.81 -2.02
CA SER A 50 7.29 -0.76 -2.47
C SER A 50 8.77 -1.14 -2.34
N ALA A 51 9.61 -0.58 -3.20
CA ALA A 51 11.07 -0.71 -3.12
C ALA A 51 11.68 0.15 -2.00
N VAL A 52 10.98 1.19 -1.56
CA VAL A 52 11.45 2.13 -0.55
C VAL A 52 11.12 1.63 0.84
N ARG A 53 12.14 1.48 1.69
CA ARG A 53 11.97 1.13 3.10
C ARG A 53 12.16 2.35 3.99
N LEU A 54 11.23 2.57 4.91
CA LEU A 54 11.35 3.61 5.94
C LEU A 54 11.99 3.02 7.20
N LYS A 55 12.84 3.81 7.86
CA LYS A 55 13.46 3.39 9.12
C LYS A 55 12.44 3.52 10.25
N LEU A 56 11.95 2.38 10.75
CA LEU A 56 11.03 2.36 11.87
C LEU A 56 11.81 2.37 13.21
N PRO A 57 11.45 3.24 14.16
CA PRO A 57 11.95 3.19 15.54
C PRO A 57 11.39 1.98 16.30
N ARG A 58 12.10 1.55 17.34
CA ARG A 58 11.77 0.32 18.11
C ARG A 58 10.47 0.41 18.91
N LYS A 59 10.02 1.62 19.23
CA LYS A 59 8.79 1.89 19.97
C LYS A 59 7.96 2.92 19.21
N LEU A 60 6.65 2.68 19.15
CA LEU A 60 5.68 3.54 18.49
C LEU A 60 4.88 4.30 19.53
N ASP A 61 5.55 5.25 20.19
CA ASP A 61 4.90 6.17 21.13
C ASP A 61 4.19 7.30 20.34
N SER A 62 3.26 8.04 20.97
CA SER A 62 2.48 9.09 20.29
C SER A 62 3.34 10.14 19.56
N ASN A 63 4.48 10.53 20.14
CA ASN A 63 5.43 11.46 19.51
C ASN A 63 6.07 10.85 18.25
N THR A 64 6.35 9.55 18.30
CA THR A 64 7.01 8.81 17.24
C THR A 64 6.08 8.57 16.05
N LYS A 65 4.78 8.35 16.31
CA LYS A 65 3.74 8.25 15.27
C LYS A 65 3.71 9.50 14.37
N GLY A 66 3.77 10.69 14.97
CA GLY A 66 3.81 11.96 14.22
C GLY A 66 5.05 12.12 13.33
N ILE A 67 6.21 11.63 13.79
CA ILE A 67 7.45 11.64 12.99
C ILE A 67 7.30 10.72 11.77
N ILE A 68 6.74 9.53 11.95
CA ILE A 68 6.52 8.56 10.86
C ILE A 68 5.53 9.11 9.85
N GLU A 69 4.45 9.74 10.31
CA GLU A 69 3.50 10.44 9.44
C GLU A 69 4.21 11.49 8.56
N GLN A 70 5.05 12.34 9.16
CA GLN A 70 5.82 13.34 8.41
C GLN A 70 6.79 12.71 7.40
N MET A 71 7.43 11.59 7.77
CA MET A 71 8.27 10.83 6.84
C MET A 71 7.48 10.29 5.65
N ILE A 72 6.32 9.69 5.89
CA ILE A 72 5.45 9.17 4.83
C ILE A 72 4.99 10.30 3.91
N LYS A 73 4.56 11.44 4.46
CA LYS A 73 4.20 12.64 3.68
C LYS A 73 5.38 13.14 2.85
N SER A 74 6.57 13.20 3.43
CA SER A 74 7.79 13.63 2.73
C SER A 74 8.15 12.69 1.57
N VAL A 75 7.98 11.38 1.74
CA VAL A 75 8.20 10.40 0.65
C VAL A 75 7.16 10.58 -0.44
N LYS A 76 5.87 10.71 -0.09
CA LYS A 76 4.80 10.96 -1.06
C LYS A 76 4.99 12.27 -1.83
N GLN A 77 5.52 13.31 -1.20
CA GLN A 77 5.83 14.59 -1.87
C GLN A 77 7.05 14.49 -2.81
N ARG A 78 8.04 13.66 -2.47
CA ARG A 78 9.25 13.47 -3.28
C ARG A 78 9.02 12.59 -4.50
N PHE A 79 8.12 11.62 -4.40
CA PHE A 79 7.84 10.65 -5.45
C PHE A 79 6.40 10.81 -5.94
N ALA A 80 6.23 11.30 -7.18
CA ALA A 80 4.91 11.34 -7.82
C ALA A 80 4.30 9.93 -7.98
N LYS A 81 5.15 8.92 -8.21
CA LYS A 81 4.80 7.49 -8.15
C LYS A 81 5.87 6.77 -7.33
N ILE A 82 5.43 6.02 -6.31
CA ILE A 82 6.36 5.23 -5.48
C ILE A 82 6.88 4.06 -6.32
N PRO A 83 8.20 3.82 -6.36
CA PRO A 83 8.73 2.68 -7.10
C PRO A 83 8.33 1.37 -6.41
N LEU A 84 7.80 0.45 -7.21
CA LEU A 84 7.34 -0.86 -6.78
C LEU A 84 8.44 -1.90 -6.94
N LEU A 85 8.39 -2.95 -6.12
CA LEU A 85 9.27 -4.09 -6.24
C LEU A 85 8.78 -4.99 -7.38
N HIS A 86 9.68 -5.39 -8.28
CA HIS A 86 9.32 -6.30 -9.36
C HIS A 86 9.31 -7.76 -8.88
N PRO A 87 8.24 -8.53 -9.09
CA PRO A 87 8.13 -9.88 -8.54
C PRO A 87 9.14 -10.88 -9.14
N VAL A 88 9.47 -10.74 -10.42
CA VAL A 88 10.50 -11.58 -11.06
C VAL A 88 11.92 -11.11 -10.72
N ASN A 89 12.27 -9.85 -10.99
CA ASN A 89 13.64 -9.35 -10.84
C ASN A 89 14.07 -9.17 -9.38
N ASP A 90 13.23 -8.56 -8.55
CA ASP A 90 13.61 -8.19 -7.18
C ASP A 90 13.23 -9.26 -6.16
N MET A 91 12.04 -9.87 -6.28
CA MET A 91 11.61 -10.98 -5.40
C MET A 91 12.13 -12.35 -5.84
N ARG A 92 12.73 -12.45 -7.04
CA ARG A 92 13.37 -13.66 -7.58
C ARG A 92 12.43 -14.86 -7.71
N ILE A 93 11.17 -14.62 -8.08
CA ILE A 93 10.24 -15.69 -8.42
C ILE A 93 10.52 -16.15 -9.85
N SER A 94 11.24 -17.25 -10.00
CA SER A 94 11.72 -17.77 -11.28
C SER A 94 10.83 -18.85 -11.90
N GLU A 95 9.59 -18.98 -11.47
CA GLU A 95 8.66 -19.98 -12.01
C GLU A 95 8.19 -19.59 -13.42
N PRO A 96 8.33 -20.45 -14.44
CA PRO A 96 8.06 -20.08 -15.82
C PRO A 96 6.58 -19.73 -16.07
N ALA A 97 5.65 -20.40 -15.39
CA ALA A 97 4.23 -20.09 -15.47
C ALA A 97 3.91 -18.69 -14.93
N PHE A 98 4.60 -18.28 -13.86
CA PHE A 98 4.44 -16.96 -13.26
C PHE A 98 5.05 -15.86 -14.14
N VAL A 99 6.24 -16.08 -14.69
CA VAL A 99 6.89 -15.10 -15.59
C VAL A 99 6.00 -14.81 -16.80
N HIS A 100 5.47 -15.85 -17.46
CA HIS A 100 4.57 -15.68 -18.58
C HIS A 100 3.26 -14.98 -18.21
N ALA A 101 2.75 -15.21 -16.99
CA ALA A 101 1.57 -14.50 -16.50
C ALA A 101 1.84 -13.01 -16.32
N VAL A 102 2.98 -12.63 -15.74
CA VAL A 102 3.38 -11.22 -15.56
C VAL A 102 3.56 -10.52 -16.90
N GLU A 103 4.22 -11.16 -17.86
CA GLU A 103 4.38 -10.61 -19.23
C GLU A 103 3.02 -10.36 -19.88
N LYS A 104 2.11 -11.33 -19.81
CA LYS A 104 0.76 -11.19 -20.37
C LYS A 104 -0.05 -10.07 -19.72
N VAL A 105 0.07 -9.87 -18.41
CA VAL A 105 -0.57 -8.73 -17.72
C VAL A 105 -0.05 -7.41 -18.29
N SER A 106 1.26 -7.27 -18.46
CA SER A 106 1.86 -6.04 -19.01
C SER A 106 1.40 -5.75 -20.45
N GLU A 107 1.27 -6.78 -21.29
CA GLU A 107 0.73 -6.65 -22.65
C GLU A 107 -0.73 -6.19 -22.65
N LEU A 108 -1.56 -6.74 -21.74
CA LEU A 108 -2.95 -6.39 -21.61
C LEU A 108 -3.16 -4.96 -21.09
N GLU A 109 -2.35 -4.53 -20.13
CA GLU A 109 -2.33 -3.14 -19.67
C GLU A 109 -1.94 -2.17 -20.78
N GLN A 110 -0.92 -2.50 -21.58
CA GLN A 110 -0.51 -1.68 -22.72
C GLN A 110 -1.61 -1.59 -23.79
N ARG A 111 -2.35 -2.68 -24.02
CA ARG A 111 -3.50 -2.69 -24.93
C ARG A 111 -4.68 -1.89 -24.39
N SER A 112 -4.94 -1.93 -23.08
CA SER A 112 -6.03 -1.15 -22.45
C SER A 112 -5.73 0.35 -22.42
N LEU A 113 -4.45 0.73 -22.37
CA LEU A 113 -3.98 2.11 -22.47
C LEU A 113 -4.06 2.68 -23.90
N CYS A 114 -4.30 1.86 -24.93
CA CYS A 114 -4.53 2.34 -26.28
C CYS A 114 -5.82 3.18 -26.32
N ALA A 115 -5.70 4.46 -26.72
CA ALA A 115 -6.76 5.47 -26.66
C ALA A 115 -8.08 5.06 -27.34
N ILE A 116 -8.03 4.16 -28.32
CA ILE A 116 -9.20 3.64 -29.03
C ILE A 116 -10.08 2.78 -28.10
N CYS A 117 -9.51 2.05 -27.14
CA CYS A 117 -10.29 1.20 -26.22
C CYS A 117 -10.86 1.97 -25.03
N ARG A 118 -10.19 3.01 -24.52
CA ARG A 118 -10.69 3.82 -23.39
C ARG A 118 -11.92 4.69 -23.72
N ILE A 119 -12.17 4.97 -24.99
CA ILE A 119 -13.32 5.78 -25.44
C ILE A 119 -14.58 4.92 -25.65
N CYS A 120 -14.43 3.60 -25.79
CA CYS A 120 -15.53 2.68 -26.11
C CYS A 120 -16.03 1.84 -24.91
N ALA A 121 -15.45 2.01 -23.71
CA ALA A 121 -15.89 1.36 -22.47
C ALA A 121 -16.56 2.37 -21.55
#